data_AF-A0A8H2XEA3-F1
#
_entry.id   AF-A0A8H2XEA3-F1
#
_cell.length_a   1.000
_cell.length_b   1.000
_cell.length_c   1.000
_cell.angle_alpha   90.00
_cell.angle_beta   90.00
_cell.angle_gamma   90.00
#
_symmetry.space_group_name_H-M   'P 1'
#
loop_
_entity.id
_entity.type
_entity.pdbx_description
1 polymer ?
#
loop_
_entity_poly.entity_id
_entity_poly.type
_entity_poly.pdbx_seq_one_letter_code
_entity_poly.pdbx_strand_id
1 'polypeptide(L)'
;MQQNQQSRECDYCETARSNLSACSGCRKSWYCDPGCQKADWKAHRLYCLHPSKLTSADRLALAANGDLLPSEDDTQVLRDYGFARAQIPRSENYLLGLFQGIIRYGDVDPREIHRQRLAGTLINYIKDYYEKIPIHARGGYYAWFLKNQHLLGPPKFTDTSPAALNDASIQHTWSFIGGSASGSLIHIKSQIQGWHDEKKQAFRFVQFLLHPGFQLSPDLPEWVNFGFCGCKSRDEVTHLWDSYLKLVKVVSFEKFHTAYNGSSLPSLFSANGLAIKNPFILDVLSGTPHVNKSVWNLKQFALGDYQKLVPCVIVDYGFMNCGDPESQETESVIDSLRLLYNRILTAPNANPLKLHEACLQGKLFQYARRVAQIDAKFAPLMKNIYP
;
A
#
# COMPACT_ATOMS: atom_id res chain seq x y z
N MET A 1 25.14 53.06 25.42
CA MET A 1 23.98 52.16 25.32
C MET A 1 24.50 50.74 25.19
N GLN A 2 24.59 50.01 26.30
CA GLN A 2 24.98 48.59 26.31
C GLN A 2 23.83 47.78 25.72
N GLN A 3 24.03 47.18 24.55
CA GLN A 3 23.10 46.18 24.04
C GLN A 3 23.21 44.96 24.95
N ASN A 4 22.15 44.70 25.68
CA ASN A 4 21.96 43.52 26.51
C ASN A 4 21.97 42.29 25.58
N GLN A 5 23.13 41.68 25.36
CA GLN A 5 23.25 40.43 24.60
C GLN A 5 22.57 39.34 25.42
N GLN A 6 21.30 39.08 25.13
CA GLN A 6 20.59 37.92 25.67
C GLN A 6 21.41 36.67 25.37
N SER A 7 21.98 36.07 26.42
CA SER A 7 22.63 34.77 26.35
C SER A 7 21.60 33.75 25.85
N ARG A 8 21.95 33.02 24.79
CA ARG A 8 21.17 31.89 24.29
C ARG A 8 21.97 30.62 24.48
N GLU A 9 21.28 29.50 24.59
CA GLU A 9 21.89 28.17 24.71
C GLU A 9 22.09 27.56 23.32
N CYS A 10 23.20 26.84 23.14
CA CYS A 10 23.44 26.05 21.94
C CYS A 10 22.45 24.87 21.92
N ASP A 11 21.68 24.71 20.84
CA ASP A 11 20.69 23.63 20.71
C ASP A 11 21.29 22.21 20.72
N TYR A 12 22.63 22.09 20.65
CA TYR A 12 23.32 20.80 20.74
C TYR A 12 24.01 20.54 22.09
N CYS A 13 24.85 21.47 22.56
CA CYS A 13 25.69 21.27 23.75
C CYS A 13 25.22 22.07 24.97
N GLU A 14 24.08 22.75 24.86
CA GLU A 14 23.39 23.49 25.93
C GLU A 14 24.23 24.62 26.56
N THR A 15 25.41 24.91 26.01
CA THR A 15 26.30 25.94 26.54
C THR A 15 25.74 27.32 26.20
N ALA A 16 25.43 28.12 27.23
CA ALA A 16 25.01 29.49 27.07
C ALA A 16 26.16 30.38 26.54
N ARG A 17 25.95 31.04 25.41
CA ARG A 17 26.89 32.01 24.82
C ARG A 17 26.15 33.21 24.25
N SER A 18 26.83 34.35 24.20
CA SER A 18 26.30 35.57 23.58
C SER A 18 26.47 35.61 22.05
N ASN A 19 27.30 34.72 21.48
CA ASN A 19 27.73 34.75 20.08
C ASN A 19 27.40 33.46 19.29
N LEU A 20 26.22 32.86 19.51
CA LEU A 20 25.80 31.69 18.75
C LEU A 20 25.46 32.02 17.29
N SER A 21 25.78 31.10 16.40
CA SER A 21 25.43 31.16 14.97
C SER A 21 24.05 30.56 14.74
N ALA A 22 23.14 31.32 14.14
CA ALA A 22 21.83 30.79 13.75
C ALA A 22 21.97 29.84 12.54
N CYS A 23 21.16 28.78 12.49
CA CYS A 23 21.05 27.92 11.32
C CYS A 23 20.70 28.76 10.09
N SER A 24 21.52 28.66 9.04
CA SER A 24 21.34 29.43 7.81
C SER A 24 20.05 29.07 7.06
N GLY A 25 19.55 27.85 7.23
CA GLY A 25 18.34 27.35 6.58
C GLY A 25 17.05 27.88 7.20
N CYS A 26 16.83 27.63 8.49
CA CYS A 26 15.56 27.96 9.15
C CYS A 26 15.62 29.23 10.01
N ARG A 27 16.82 29.64 10.45
CA ARG A 27 17.06 30.70 11.45
C ARG A 27 16.32 30.52 12.79
N LYS A 28 15.92 29.29 13.11
CA LYS A 28 15.16 28.92 14.31
C LYS A 28 15.96 28.12 15.35
N SER A 29 17.21 27.77 15.03
CA SER A 29 18.14 27.08 15.93
C SER A 29 19.49 27.77 15.93
N TRP A 30 20.24 27.66 17.02
CA TRP A 30 21.48 28.37 17.32
C TRP A 30 22.56 27.42 17.83
N TYR A 31 23.78 27.58 17.30
CA TYR A 31 24.90 26.68 17.58
C TYR A 31 26.18 27.44 17.91
N CYS A 32 27.04 26.85 18.73
CA CYS A 32 28.38 27.38 19.03
C CYS A 32 29.22 27.55 17.76
N ASP A 33 29.15 26.55 16.87
CA ASP A 33 29.96 26.41 15.67
C ASP A 33 29.33 25.38 14.70
N PRO A 34 29.86 25.26 13.46
CA PRO A 34 29.39 24.25 12.51
C PRO A 34 29.51 22.79 12.97
N GLY A 35 30.38 22.50 13.94
CA GLY A 35 30.52 21.17 14.54
C GLY A 35 29.28 20.80 15.36
N CYS A 36 28.85 21.70 16.25
CA CYS A 36 27.60 21.55 17.01
C CYS A 36 26.38 21.42 16.07
N GLN A 37 26.31 22.25 15.02
CA GLN A 37 25.23 22.16 14.03
C GLN A 37 25.23 20.80 13.30
N LYS A 38 26.41 20.29 12.90
CA LYS A 38 26.53 19.00 12.21
C LYS A 38 26.14 17.83 13.12
N ALA A 39 26.47 17.92 14.40
CA ALA A 39 26.15 16.88 15.39
C ALA A 39 24.64 16.82 15.70
N ASP A 40 23.97 17.98 15.75
CA ASP A 40 22.52 18.07 15.92
C ASP A 40 21.73 17.81 14.62
N TRP A 41 22.39 17.83 13.46
CA TRP A 41 21.71 17.79 12.17
C TRP A 41 20.75 16.61 11.98
N LYS A 42 21.02 15.45 12.60
CA LYS A 42 20.13 14.27 12.55
C LYS A 42 18.73 14.56 13.10
N ALA A 43 18.64 15.34 14.18
CA ALA A 43 17.39 15.73 14.82
C ALA A 43 16.88 17.05 14.23
N HIS A 44 17.77 18.05 14.12
CA HIS A 44 17.43 19.38 13.62
C HIS A 44 16.75 19.37 12.26
N ARG A 45 17.23 18.53 11.34
CA ARG A 45 16.72 18.52 9.97
C ARG A 45 15.24 18.17 9.87
N LEU A 46 14.70 17.40 10.82
CA LEU A 46 13.31 16.95 10.81
C LEU A 46 12.32 18.13 10.90
N TYR A 47 12.74 19.23 11.54
CA TYR A 47 11.94 20.46 11.67
C TYR A 47 12.57 21.68 10.98
N CYS A 48 13.84 21.58 10.52
CA CYS A 48 14.48 22.61 9.70
C CYS A 48 14.11 22.51 8.22
N LEU A 49 13.98 21.30 7.68
CA LEU A 49 13.71 21.09 6.26
C LEU A 49 12.23 21.25 5.95
N HIS A 50 11.92 21.71 4.74
CA HIS A 50 10.56 21.66 4.22
C HIS A 50 10.09 20.20 4.13
N PRO A 51 8.81 19.86 4.44
CA PRO A 51 8.30 18.49 4.42
C PRO A 51 8.59 17.72 3.12
N SER A 52 8.58 18.40 1.97
CA SER A 52 8.90 17.79 0.67
C SER A 52 10.36 17.34 0.51
N LYS A 53 11.26 17.77 1.40
CA LYS A 53 12.68 17.34 1.41
C LYS A 53 12.95 16.22 2.43
N LEU A 54 11.94 15.83 3.20
CA LEU A 54 12.03 14.72 4.14
C LEU A 54 11.85 13.40 3.41
N THR A 55 12.72 12.43 3.70
CA THR A 55 12.53 11.04 3.27
C THR A 55 11.36 10.41 4.01
N SER A 56 10.89 9.24 3.55
CA SER A 56 9.89 8.47 4.30
C SER A 56 10.40 8.06 5.69
N ALA A 57 11.70 7.76 5.85
CA ALA A 57 12.27 7.49 7.18
C ALA A 57 12.24 8.71 8.11
N ASP A 58 12.45 9.91 7.56
CA ASP A 58 12.41 11.14 8.35
C ASP A 58 11.01 11.40 8.91
N ARG A 59 9.97 11.13 8.10
CA ARG A 59 8.58 11.26 8.53
C ARG A 59 8.19 10.15 9.50
N LEU A 60 8.70 8.93 9.31
CA LEU A 60 8.62 7.87 10.32
C LEU A 60 9.30 8.28 11.64
N ALA A 61 10.43 8.96 11.59
CA ALA A 61 11.14 9.44 12.78
C ALA A 61 10.35 10.51 13.54
N LEU A 62 9.67 11.41 12.83
CA LEU A 62 8.73 12.36 13.44
C LEU A 62 7.60 11.62 14.18
N ALA A 63 6.99 10.61 13.55
CA ALA A 63 5.95 9.78 14.14
C ALA A 63 6.46 9.01 15.38
N ALA A 64 7.62 8.36 15.27
CA ALA A 64 8.27 7.63 16.35
C ALA A 64 8.62 8.52 17.55
N ASN A 65 9.20 9.71 17.29
CA ASN A 65 9.55 10.66 18.34
C ASN A 65 8.33 11.27 19.02
N GLY A 66 7.25 11.48 18.25
CA GLY A 66 5.96 11.97 18.74
C GLY A 66 5.10 10.92 19.43
N ASP A 67 5.49 9.64 19.40
CA ASP A 67 4.68 8.51 19.87
C ASP A 67 3.32 8.43 19.18
N LEU A 68 3.32 8.62 17.85
CA LEU A 68 2.14 8.60 17.00
C LEU A 68 2.33 7.58 15.88
N LEU A 69 1.25 6.92 15.47
CA LEU A 69 1.24 6.17 14.22
C LEU A 69 1.43 7.14 13.04
N PRO A 70 2.09 6.71 11.95
CA PRO A 70 2.13 7.51 10.73
C PRO A 70 0.73 7.85 10.25
N SER A 71 0.56 9.07 9.71
CA SER A 71 -0.72 9.52 9.16
C SER A 71 -1.21 8.57 8.06
N GLU A 72 -2.53 8.31 8.03
CA GLU A 72 -3.18 7.55 6.96
C GLU A 72 -2.94 8.15 5.57
N ASP A 73 -2.71 9.46 5.49
CA ASP A 73 -2.41 10.18 4.26
C ASP A 73 -0.96 10.00 3.79
N ASP A 74 -0.03 9.59 4.67
CA ASP A 74 1.38 9.32 4.33
C ASP A 74 1.54 7.90 3.79
N THR A 75 0.86 7.64 2.67
CA THR A 75 0.84 6.34 1.99
C THR A 75 2.23 5.79 1.70
N GLN A 76 3.23 6.66 1.49
CA GLN A 76 4.61 6.25 1.27
C GLN A 76 5.23 5.65 2.54
N VAL A 77 5.10 6.29 3.70
CA VAL A 77 5.60 5.74 4.97
C VAL A 77 4.91 4.43 5.31
N LEU A 78 3.58 4.38 5.13
CA LEU A 78 2.81 3.19 5.43
C LEU A 78 3.29 1.99 4.60
N ARG A 79 3.56 2.21 3.30
CA ARG A 79 4.09 1.18 2.39
C ARG A 79 5.54 0.80 2.69
N ASP A 80 6.41 1.81 2.83
CA ASP A 80 7.85 1.62 2.97
C ASP A 80 8.23 0.84 4.24
N TYR A 81 7.43 0.97 5.30
CA TYR A 81 7.74 0.44 6.62
C TYR A 81 6.70 -0.54 7.17
N GLY A 82 5.81 -1.04 6.31
CA GLY A 82 4.97 -2.20 6.61
C GLY A 82 3.64 -1.92 7.29
N PHE A 83 3.34 -0.68 7.65
CA PHE A 83 2.04 -0.33 8.24
C PHE A 83 0.88 -0.62 7.29
N ALA A 84 1.04 -0.37 5.98
CA ALA A 84 0.02 -0.69 4.99
C ALA A 84 -0.22 -2.20 4.81
N ARG A 85 0.69 -3.04 5.31
CA ARG A 85 0.61 -4.51 5.24
C ARG A 85 0.10 -5.13 6.53
N ALA A 86 0.14 -4.37 7.64
CA ALA A 86 -0.41 -4.80 8.91
C ALA A 86 -1.92 -5.00 8.79
N GLN A 87 -2.41 -6.17 9.21
CA GLN A 87 -3.83 -6.49 9.09
C GLN A 87 -4.61 -6.13 10.36
N ILE A 88 -3.92 -5.96 11.49
CA ILE A 88 -4.52 -5.62 12.78
C ILE A 88 -3.87 -4.36 13.38
N PRO A 89 -4.64 -3.47 14.06
CA PRO A 89 -4.11 -2.23 14.64
C PRO A 89 -2.95 -2.43 15.65
N ARG A 90 -2.95 -3.56 16.36
CA ARG A 90 -1.85 -3.89 17.28
C ARG A 90 -0.51 -4.03 16.53
N SER A 91 -0.51 -4.63 15.33
CA SER A 91 0.71 -4.79 14.52
C SER A 91 1.30 -3.44 14.12
N GLU A 92 0.48 -2.44 13.83
CA GLU A 92 0.94 -1.06 13.54
C GLU A 92 1.67 -0.45 14.74
N ASN A 93 1.13 -0.62 15.95
CA ASN A 93 1.78 -0.16 17.18
C ASN A 93 3.09 -0.90 17.46
N TYR A 94 3.16 -2.20 17.14
CA TYR A 94 4.39 -2.97 17.28
C TYR A 94 5.47 -2.54 16.27
N LEU A 95 5.07 -2.19 15.03
CA LEU A 95 5.97 -1.58 14.06
C LEU A 95 6.48 -0.22 14.56
N LEU A 96 5.60 0.63 15.09
CA LEU A 96 5.99 1.91 15.69
C LEU A 96 7.00 1.71 16.82
N GLY A 97 6.71 0.80 17.76
CA GLY A 97 7.61 0.48 18.88
C GLY A 97 8.97 -0.07 18.44
N LEU A 98 8.99 -0.88 17.38
CA LEU A 98 10.23 -1.35 16.74
C LEU A 98 11.05 -0.17 16.20
N PHE A 99 10.43 0.75 15.45
CA PHE A 99 11.16 1.89 14.91
C PHE A 99 11.53 2.92 15.98
N GLN A 100 10.74 3.09 17.03
CA GLN A 100 11.10 3.90 18.20
C GLN A 100 12.36 3.38 18.89
N GLY A 101 12.50 2.05 19.06
CA GLY A 101 13.69 1.45 19.65
C GLY A 101 14.98 1.75 18.88
N ILE A 102 14.88 1.92 17.56
CA ILE A 102 16.03 2.25 16.69
C ILE A 102 16.25 3.77 16.64
N ILE A 103 15.19 4.54 16.41
CA ILE A 103 15.28 5.98 16.14
C ILE A 103 15.40 6.79 17.43
N ARG A 104 14.43 6.62 18.34
CA ARG A 104 14.30 7.45 19.54
C ARG A 104 15.28 7.04 20.62
N TYR A 105 15.41 5.74 20.86
CA TYR A 105 16.28 5.20 21.92
C TYR A 105 17.66 4.76 21.42
N GLY A 106 17.77 4.42 20.15
CA GLY A 106 19.00 3.99 19.51
C GLY A 106 19.84 5.10 18.91
N ASP A 107 19.28 6.31 18.82
CA ASP A 107 19.92 7.47 18.24
C ASP A 107 20.43 7.24 16.79
N VAL A 108 19.77 6.31 16.08
CA VAL A 108 20.09 6.01 14.68
C VAL A 108 19.52 7.09 13.79
N ASP A 109 20.37 7.60 12.90
CA ASP A 109 19.97 8.58 11.89
C ASP A 109 18.91 7.98 10.94
N PRO A 110 17.72 8.59 10.80
CA PRO A 110 16.68 8.08 9.90
C PRO A 110 17.14 7.92 8.45
N ARG A 111 18.14 8.69 7.99
CA ARG A 111 18.74 8.55 6.65
C ARG A 111 19.36 7.17 6.44
N GLU A 112 19.90 6.58 7.50
CA GLU A 112 20.46 5.24 7.44
C GLU A 112 19.37 4.19 7.25
N ILE A 113 18.25 4.31 7.97
CA ILE A 113 17.07 3.45 7.79
C ILE A 113 16.55 3.57 6.35
N HIS A 114 16.46 4.78 5.81
CA HIS A 114 16.07 5.01 4.41
C HIS A 114 17.02 4.34 3.42
N ARG A 115 18.34 4.46 3.64
CA ARG A 115 19.37 3.85 2.80
C ARG A 115 19.27 2.33 2.79
N GLN A 116 19.11 1.72 3.96
CA GLN A 116 18.98 0.27 4.12
C GLN A 116 17.71 -0.26 3.46
N ARG A 117 16.61 0.51 3.53
CA ARG A 117 15.38 0.20 2.79
C ARG A 117 15.61 0.21 1.28
N LEU A 118 16.21 1.28 0.73
CA LEU A 118 16.50 1.39 -0.70
C LEU A 118 17.46 0.28 -1.19
N ALA A 119 18.38 -0.17 -0.34
CA ALA A 119 19.30 -1.26 -0.64
C ALA A 119 18.67 -2.65 -0.49
N GLY A 120 17.43 -2.76 0.00
CA GLY A 120 16.77 -4.05 0.26
C GLY A 120 17.37 -4.83 1.45
N THR A 121 18.08 -4.14 2.35
CA THR A 121 18.80 -4.73 3.49
C THR A 121 18.20 -4.36 4.85
N LEU A 122 17.08 -3.62 4.87
CA LEU A 122 16.43 -3.12 6.09
C LEU A 122 16.17 -4.20 7.15
N ILE A 123 15.65 -5.37 6.75
CA ILE A 123 15.37 -6.47 7.69
C ILE A 123 16.64 -6.92 8.42
N ASN A 124 17.73 -7.15 7.68
CA ASN A 124 19.02 -7.55 8.28
C ASN A 124 19.59 -6.45 9.15
N TYR A 125 19.49 -5.19 8.71
CA TYR A 125 19.93 -4.04 9.49
C TYR A 125 19.23 -3.94 10.85
N ILE A 126 17.90 -4.15 10.89
CA ILE A 126 17.13 -4.17 12.14
C ILE A 126 17.62 -5.31 13.05
N LYS A 127 17.88 -6.50 12.50
CA LYS A 127 18.42 -7.62 13.28
C LYS A 127 19.78 -7.30 13.88
N ASP A 128 20.71 -6.82 13.05
CA ASP A 128 22.07 -6.47 13.48
C ASP A 128 22.07 -5.39 14.58
N TYR A 129 21.12 -4.46 14.52
CA TYR A 129 20.95 -3.43 15.55
C TYR A 129 20.50 -4.06 16.89
N TYR A 130 19.40 -4.80 16.89
CA TYR A 130 18.83 -5.35 18.13
C TYR A 130 19.64 -6.51 18.72
N GLU A 131 20.37 -7.27 17.91
CA GLU A 131 21.19 -8.39 18.38
C GLU A 131 22.41 -7.94 19.20
N LYS A 132 22.85 -6.69 19.04
CA LYS A 132 23.88 -6.06 19.89
C LYS A 132 23.40 -5.74 21.31
N ILE A 133 22.09 -5.64 21.50
CA ILE A 133 21.48 -5.36 22.81
C ILE A 133 21.40 -6.69 23.59
N PRO A 134 21.73 -6.72 24.91
CA PRO A 134 21.57 -7.92 25.73
C PRO A 134 20.16 -8.49 25.66
N ILE A 135 20.01 -9.83 25.67
CA ILE A 135 18.73 -10.52 25.43
C ILE A 135 17.57 -9.98 26.27
N HIS A 136 17.81 -9.74 27.57
CA HIS A 136 16.79 -9.23 28.50
C HIS A 136 16.35 -7.79 28.24
N ALA A 137 17.12 -7.02 27.45
CA ALA A 137 16.87 -5.61 27.15
C ALA A 137 16.37 -5.36 25.71
N ARG A 138 16.22 -6.40 24.88
CA ARG A 138 15.77 -6.26 23.48
C ARG A 138 14.29 -5.85 23.34
N GLY A 139 13.49 -6.07 24.38
CA GLY A 139 12.07 -5.76 24.41
C GLY A 139 11.20 -6.68 23.55
N GLY A 140 9.88 -6.56 23.72
CA GLY A 140 8.89 -7.40 23.02
C GLY A 140 8.75 -7.10 21.52
N TYR A 141 9.01 -5.86 21.09
CA TYR A 141 8.87 -5.45 19.70
C TYR A 141 9.84 -6.18 18.76
N TYR A 142 11.08 -6.43 19.20
CA TYR A 142 12.05 -7.17 18.39
C TYR A 142 11.68 -8.65 18.25
N ALA A 143 11.27 -9.29 19.35
CA ALA A 143 10.78 -10.67 19.32
C ALA A 143 9.54 -10.79 18.42
N TRP A 144 8.70 -9.75 18.39
CA TRP A 144 7.57 -9.67 17.48
C TRP A 144 7.99 -9.55 16.01
N PHE A 145 8.92 -8.64 15.73
CA PHE A 145 9.45 -8.41 14.38
C PHE A 145 10.05 -9.69 13.78
N LEU A 146 10.79 -10.49 14.57
CA LEU A 146 11.38 -11.73 14.07
C LEU A 146 10.37 -12.72 13.47
N LYS A 147 9.12 -12.73 13.97
CA LYS A 147 8.03 -13.56 13.43
C LYS A 147 7.28 -12.87 12.27
N ASN A 148 7.40 -11.55 12.15
CA ASN A 148 6.59 -10.71 11.24
C ASN A 148 7.44 -9.95 10.22
N GLN A 149 8.61 -10.48 9.85
CA GLN A 149 9.53 -9.86 8.88
C GLN A 149 8.87 -9.67 7.50
N HIS A 150 7.86 -10.48 7.17
CA HIS A 150 7.08 -10.38 5.93
C HIS A 150 6.41 -9.00 5.78
N LEU A 151 6.08 -8.32 6.88
CA LEU A 151 5.52 -6.96 6.86
C LEU A 151 6.53 -5.91 6.38
N LEU A 152 7.83 -6.20 6.39
CA LEU A 152 8.85 -5.29 5.84
C LEU A 152 9.32 -5.71 4.43
N GLY A 153 8.69 -6.71 3.81
CA GLY A 153 8.94 -7.09 2.43
C GLY A 153 7.77 -6.75 1.50
N PRO A 154 8.00 -6.42 0.21
CA PRO A 154 9.13 -5.76 -0.42
C PRO A 154 8.67 -4.39 -1.02
N PRO A 155 9.46 -3.69 -1.87
CA PRO A 155 9.67 -4.22 -3.23
C PRO A 155 11.15 -4.22 -3.69
N LYS A 156 11.56 -5.33 -4.33
CA LYS A 156 12.87 -5.51 -5.01
C LYS A 156 12.93 -4.89 -6.42
N PHE A 157 11.81 -4.39 -6.92
CA PHE A 157 11.74 -3.49 -8.07
C PHE A 157 11.06 -2.23 -7.60
N THR A 158 11.59 -1.08 -7.99
CA THR A 158 10.99 0.23 -7.74
C THR A 158 9.49 0.17 -7.94
N ASP A 159 8.72 0.40 -6.88
CA ASP A 159 7.34 0.81 -7.03
C ASP A 159 7.36 2.05 -7.93
N THR A 160 6.93 1.89 -9.19
CA THR A 160 6.76 3.02 -10.11
C THR A 160 5.54 3.86 -9.73
N SER A 161 4.88 3.60 -8.59
CA SER A 161 3.94 4.52 -7.98
C SER A 161 4.69 5.75 -7.44
N PRO A 162 4.87 6.73 -8.33
CA PRO A 162 3.96 7.88 -8.31
C PRO A 162 3.06 7.99 -9.56
N ALA A 163 3.06 7.02 -10.47
CA ALA A 163 2.10 6.97 -11.57
C ALA A 163 0.76 6.44 -11.03
N ALA A 164 -0.38 7.11 -11.02
CA ALA A 164 -0.78 8.35 -11.66
C ALA A 164 -1.82 9.03 -10.76
N LEU A 165 -1.69 10.36 -10.61
CA LEU A 165 -2.72 11.35 -10.27
C LEU A 165 -2.12 12.76 -10.25
N ASN A 166 -1.00 12.99 -10.98
CA ASN A 166 -0.42 14.33 -11.04
C ASN A 166 -1.33 15.25 -11.88
N ASP A 167 -1.24 16.55 -11.62
CA ASP A 167 -2.12 17.55 -12.24
C ASP A 167 -2.10 17.51 -13.77
N ALA A 168 -0.94 17.22 -14.37
CA ALA A 168 -0.78 17.07 -15.81
C ALA A 168 -1.59 15.88 -16.35
N SER A 169 -1.55 14.73 -15.67
CA SER A 169 -2.32 13.54 -16.06
C SER A 169 -3.83 13.75 -15.91
N ILE A 170 -4.27 14.53 -14.91
CA ILE A 170 -5.69 14.91 -14.75
C ILE A 170 -6.13 15.76 -15.93
N GLN A 171 -5.36 16.80 -16.29
CA GLN A 171 -5.67 17.67 -17.42
C GLN A 171 -5.66 16.92 -18.76
N HIS A 172 -4.69 16.03 -18.96
CA HIS A 172 -4.61 15.21 -20.16
C HIS A 172 -5.82 14.30 -20.29
N THR A 173 -6.18 13.59 -19.21
CA THR A 173 -7.36 12.72 -19.18
C THR A 173 -8.64 13.52 -19.39
N TRP A 174 -8.77 14.68 -18.74
CA TRP A 174 -9.90 15.59 -18.90
C TRP A 174 -10.09 16.03 -20.36
N SER A 175 -9.01 16.43 -21.02
CA SER A 175 -9.03 16.81 -22.43
C SER A 175 -9.38 15.61 -23.33
N PHE A 176 -8.83 14.43 -23.02
CA PHE A 176 -9.09 13.20 -23.76
C PHE A 176 -10.58 12.81 -23.73
N ILE A 177 -11.25 12.98 -22.58
CA ILE A 177 -12.68 12.66 -22.44
C ILE A 177 -13.62 13.73 -23.01
N GLY A 178 -13.09 14.77 -23.67
CA GLY A 178 -13.86 15.85 -24.29
C GLY A 178 -14.09 17.07 -23.38
N GLY A 179 -13.43 17.14 -22.23
CA GLY A 179 -13.42 18.32 -21.37
C GLY A 179 -12.63 19.47 -21.98
N SER A 180 -12.95 20.71 -21.62
CA SER A 180 -12.24 21.88 -22.15
C SER A 180 -10.78 21.92 -21.71
N ALA A 181 -9.86 22.00 -22.68
CA ALA A 181 -8.42 22.12 -22.44
C ALA A 181 -8.00 23.46 -21.80
N SER A 182 -8.86 24.49 -21.86
CA SER A 182 -8.62 25.79 -21.22
C SER A 182 -9.14 25.88 -19.79
N GLY A 183 -9.71 24.79 -19.25
CA GLY A 183 -10.22 24.73 -17.89
C GLY A 183 -9.08 24.85 -16.88
N SER A 184 -9.22 25.75 -15.90
CA SER A 184 -8.32 25.76 -14.74
C SER A 184 -8.38 24.40 -14.04
N LEU A 185 -7.22 23.87 -13.64
CA LEU A 185 -7.12 22.61 -12.92
C LEU A 185 -8.02 22.58 -11.66
N ILE A 186 -8.15 23.71 -10.98
CA ILE A 186 -9.00 23.85 -9.78
C ILE A 186 -10.46 23.56 -10.15
N HIS A 187 -10.92 24.09 -11.29
CA HIS A 187 -12.26 23.85 -11.79
C HIS A 187 -12.45 22.38 -12.18
N ILE A 188 -11.50 21.79 -12.90
CA ILE A 188 -11.54 20.38 -13.31
C ILE A 188 -11.65 19.46 -12.09
N LYS A 189 -10.79 19.67 -11.07
CA LYS A 189 -10.82 18.89 -9.83
C LYS A 189 -12.14 19.05 -9.09
N SER A 190 -12.67 20.27 -9.01
CA SER A 190 -13.97 20.54 -8.39
C SER A 190 -15.12 19.81 -9.11
N GLN A 191 -15.12 19.79 -10.44
CA GLN A 191 -16.12 19.04 -11.22
C GLN A 191 -16.02 17.52 -10.98
N ILE A 192 -14.81 16.97 -11.03
CA ILE A 192 -14.58 15.54 -10.77
C ILE A 192 -14.98 15.18 -9.34
N GLN A 193 -14.72 16.04 -8.36
CA GLN A 193 -15.11 15.83 -6.97
C GLN A 193 -16.63 15.71 -6.80
N GLY A 194 -17.40 16.46 -7.59
CA GLY A 194 -18.86 16.40 -7.62
C GLY A 194 -19.46 15.16 -8.31
N TRP A 195 -18.65 14.32 -8.95
CA TRP A 195 -19.13 13.10 -9.59
C TRP A 195 -19.43 11.97 -8.58
N HIS A 196 -20.32 11.06 -8.98
CA HIS A 196 -20.49 9.78 -8.30
C HIS A 196 -19.20 8.93 -8.38
N ASP A 197 -19.04 8.01 -7.43
CA ASP A 197 -17.79 7.27 -7.25
C ASP A 197 -17.46 6.37 -8.45
N GLU A 198 -18.46 5.78 -9.09
CA GLU A 198 -18.29 4.94 -10.28
C GLU A 198 -17.73 5.74 -11.45
N LYS A 199 -18.16 7.00 -11.60
CA LYS A 199 -17.64 7.91 -12.63
C LYS A 199 -16.21 8.34 -12.33
N LYS A 200 -15.89 8.59 -11.05
CA LYS A 200 -14.51 8.87 -10.61
C LYS A 200 -13.58 7.68 -10.87
N GLN A 201 -14.04 6.46 -10.58
CA GLN A 201 -13.28 5.23 -10.84
C GLN A 201 -13.05 5.01 -12.34
N ALA A 202 -14.08 5.20 -13.18
CA ALA A 202 -13.95 5.12 -14.63
C ALA A 202 -12.94 6.16 -15.15
N PHE A 203 -13.01 7.41 -14.66
CA PHE A 203 -12.05 8.46 -15.03
C PHE A 203 -10.61 8.10 -14.65
N ARG A 204 -10.41 7.64 -13.41
CA ARG A 204 -9.10 7.24 -12.90
C ARG A 204 -8.52 6.06 -13.69
N PHE A 205 -9.36 5.12 -14.10
CA PHE A 205 -8.90 4.03 -14.94
C PHE A 205 -8.49 4.50 -16.34
N VAL A 206 -9.23 5.43 -16.96
CA VAL A 206 -8.79 6.06 -18.23
C VAL A 206 -7.45 6.78 -18.05
N GLN A 207 -7.25 7.46 -16.93
CA GLN A 207 -5.98 8.10 -16.61
C GLN A 207 -4.83 7.09 -16.53
N PHE A 208 -5.06 5.90 -15.96
CA PHE A 208 -4.06 4.83 -15.92
C PHE A 208 -3.76 4.30 -17.33
N LEU A 209 -4.78 4.06 -18.14
CA LEU A 209 -4.63 3.64 -19.54
C LEU A 209 -3.73 4.61 -20.31
N LEU A 210 -3.95 5.92 -20.17
CA LEU A 210 -3.20 6.95 -20.88
C LEU A 210 -1.77 7.16 -20.35
N HIS A 211 -1.39 6.59 -19.21
CA HIS A 211 -0.06 6.74 -18.64
C HIS A 211 0.93 5.75 -19.28
N PRO A 212 1.96 6.21 -20.02
CA PRO A 212 2.92 5.31 -20.65
C PRO A 212 3.64 4.42 -19.64
N GLY A 213 3.76 3.13 -19.96
CA GLY A 213 4.48 2.16 -19.13
C GLY A 213 3.79 1.78 -17.82
N PHE A 214 2.57 2.26 -17.56
CA PHE A 214 1.82 1.88 -16.36
C PHE A 214 1.44 0.39 -16.42
N GLN A 215 1.59 -0.30 -15.29
CA GLN A 215 1.18 -1.68 -15.13
C GLN A 215 0.26 -1.79 -13.92
N LEU A 216 -0.92 -2.37 -14.13
CA LEU A 216 -1.89 -2.52 -13.07
C LEU A 216 -1.49 -3.66 -12.13
N SER A 217 -1.38 -3.37 -10.84
CA SER A 217 -1.09 -4.36 -9.79
C SER A 217 -2.35 -4.76 -9.02
N PRO A 218 -2.34 -5.93 -8.35
CA PRO A 218 -3.40 -6.31 -7.41
C PRO A 218 -3.63 -5.30 -6.28
N ASP A 219 -2.65 -4.43 -5.99
CA ASP A 219 -2.78 -3.42 -4.95
C ASP A 219 -3.72 -2.27 -5.27
N LEU A 220 -4.19 -2.20 -6.52
CA LEU A 220 -5.13 -1.18 -6.98
C LEU A 220 -6.54 -1.78 -7.12
N PRO A 221 -7.59 -1.14 -6.58
CA PRO A 221 -8.98 -1.59 -6.74
C PRO A 221 -9.38 -1.80 -8.21
N GLU A 222 -8.81 -0.99 -9.11
CA GLU A 222 -9.01 -1.07 -10.55
C GLU A 222 -8.65 -2.45 -11.14
N TRP A 223 -7.78 -3.22 -10.47
CA TRP A 223 -7.44 -4.59 -10.87
C TRP A 223 -8.64 -5.54 -10.80
N VAL A 224 -9.50 -5.38 -9.80
CA VAL A 224 -10.77 -6.10 -9.72
C VAL A 224 -11.84 -5.38 -10.54
N ASN A 225 -11.98 -4.06 -10.38
CA ASN A 225 -13.04 -3.28 -11.02
C ASN A 225 -12.98 -3.29 -12.56
N PHE A 226 -11.85 -3.61 -13.18
CA PHE A 226 -11.76 -3.73 -14.64
C PHE A 226 -11.39 -5.15 -15.09
N GLY A 227 -11.65 -6.15 -14.24
CA GLY A 227 -11.60 -7.56 -14.64
C GLY A 227 -10.20 -8.15 -14.81
N PHE A 228 -9.14 -7.40 -14.53
CA PHE A 228 -7.75 -7.89 -14.64
C PHE A 228 -7.44 -9.03 -13.68
N CYS A 229 -8.15 -9.11 -12.55
CA CYS A 229 -8.06 -10.25 -11.64
C CYS A 229 -8.53 -11.57 -12.28
N GLY A 230 -9.28 -11.54 -13.39
CA GLY A 230 -9.67 -12.71 -14.17
C GLY A 230 -8.57 -13.25 -15.09
N CYS A 231 -7.52 -12.47 -15.35
CA CYS A 231 -6.40 -12.90 -16.18
C CYS A 231 -5.56 -13.99 -15.49
N LYS A 232 -5.04 -14.92 -16.29
CA LYS A 232 -4.19 -16.05 -15.86
C LYS A 232 -2.71 -15.85 -16.13
N SER A 233 -2.38 -14.94 -17.04
CA SER A 233 -1.00 -14.69 -17.46
C SER A 233 -0.75 -13.21 -17.73
N ARG A 234 0.52 -12.83 -17.81
CA ARG A 234 0.93 -11.48 -18.20
C ARG A 234 0.46 -11.12 -19.62
N ASP A 235 0.42 -12.10 -20.51
CA ASP A 235 -0.05 -11.90 -21.89
C ASP A 235 -1.54 -11.58 -21.92
N GLU A 236 -2.36 -12.26 -21.10
CA GLU A 236 -3.79 -11.95 -20.97
C GLU A 236 -4.01 -10.55 -20.38
N VAL A 237 -3.21 -10.15 -19.38
CA VAL A 237 -3.26 -8.79 -18.80
C VAL A 237 -2.93 -7.74 -19.87
N THR A 238 -1.86 -7.97 -20.64
CA THR A 238 -1.43 -7.06 -21.71
C THR A 238 -2.50 -6.95 -22.79
N HIS A 239 -3.08 -8.08 -23.21
CA HIS A 239 -4.13 -8.08 -24.22
C HIS A 239 -5.41 -7.38 -23.76
N LEU A 240 -5.83 -7.58 -22.50
CA LEU A 240 -6.97 -6.88 -21.92
C LEU A 240 -6.71 -5.37 -21.85
N TRP A 241 -5.50 -4.97 -21.41
CA TRP A 241 -5.07 -3.57 -21.36
C TRP A 241 -5.15 -2.89 -22.74
N ASP A 242 -4.58 -3.53 -23.77
CA ASP A 242 -4.62 -3.04 -25.14
C ASP A 242 -6.06 -2.93 -25.67
N SER A 243 -6.93 -3.85 -25.27
CA SER A 243 -8.34 -3.84 -25.68
C SER A 243 -9.10 -2.69 -25.02
N TYR A 244 -8.86 -2.43 -23.73
CA TYR A 244 -9.38 -1.22 -23.07
C TYR A 244 -8.86 0.06 -23.74
N LEU A 245 -7.57 0.15 -24.04
CA LEU A 245 -6.98 1.30 -24.74
C LEU A 245 -7.62 1.56 -26.10
N LYS A 246 -7.85 0.52 -26.89
CA LYS A 246 -8.56 0.61 -28.17
C LYS A 246 -9.99 1.08 -27.95
N LEU A 247 -10.68 0.52 -26.96
CA LEU A 247 -12.07 0.83 -26.67
C LEU A 247 -12.24 2.32 -26.30
N VAL A 248 -11.50 2.82 -25.31
CA VAL A 248 -11.65 4.20 -24.83
C VAL A 248 -11.27 5.26 -25.87
N LYS A 249 -10.54 4.88 -26.93
CA LYS A 249 -10.24 5.75 -28.09
C LYS A 249 -11.37 5.81 -29.12
N VAL A 250 -12.27 4.83 -29.16
CA VAL A 250 -13.35 4.76 -30.15
C VAL A 250 -14.74 5.04 -29.57
N VAL A 251 -14.91 4.93 -28.24
CA VAL A 251 -16.16 5.28 -27.55
C VAL A 251 -16.02 6.57 -26.75
N SER A 252 -17.11 7.32 -26.59
CA SER A 252 -17.12 8.47 -25.68
C SER A 252 -16.97 8.02 -24.22
N PHE A 253 -16.41 8.89 -23.39
CA PHE A 253 -16.29 8.62 -21.96
C PHE A 253 -17.64 8.35 -21.28
N GLU A 254 -18.69 9.09 -21.65
CA GLU A 254 -20.04 8.84 -21.09
C GLU A 254 -20.53 7.43 -21.45
N LYS A 255 -20.33 6.97 -22.69
CA LYS A 255 -20.72 5.61 -23.09
C LYS A 255 -19.91 4.55 -22.34
N PHE A 256 -18.60 4.78 -22.16
CA PHE A 256 -17.73 3.90 -21.37
C PHE A 256 -18.17 3.83 -19.90
N HIS A 257 -18.38 4.98 -19.27
CA HIS A 257 -18.83 5.10 -17.89
C HIS A 257 -20.22 4.47 -17.70
N THR A 258 -21.19 4.73 -18.58
CA THR A 258 -22.52 4.09 -18.51
C THR A 258 -22.41 2.57 -18.61
N ALA A 259 -21.55 2.06 -19.50
CA ALA A 259 -21.34 0.61 -19.61
C ALA A 259 -20.67 0.02 -18.37
N TYR A 260 -19.69 0.72 -17.79
CA TYR A 260 -19.07 0.37 -16.52
C TYR A 260 -20.12 0.31 -15.41
N ASN A 261 -20.82 1.41 -15.15
CA ASN A 261 -21.82 1.50 -14.08
C ASN A 261 -22.96 0.47 -14.23
N GLY A 262 -23.33 0.11 -15.46
CA GLY A 262 -24.38 -0.88 -15.74
C GLY A 262 -23.90 -2.32 -15.89
N SER A 263 -22.67 -2.65 -15.50
CA SER A 263 -22.10 -4.02 -15.63
C SER A 263 -22.18 -4.60 -17.05
N SER A 264 -22.07 -3.73 -18.05
CA SER A 264 -22.26 -4.03 -19.47
C SER A 264 -21.03 -3.75 -20.32
N LEU A 265 -19.85 -3.61 -19.69
CA LEU A 265 -18.57 -3.56 -20.38
C LEU A 265 -18.39 -4.73 -21.37
N PRO A 266 -18.70 -6.01 -21.06
CA PRO A 266 -18.58 -7.09 -22.04
C PRO A 266 -19.39 -6.86 -23.33
N SER A 267 -20.61 -6.33 -23.19
CA SER A 267 -21.46 -5.95 -24.32
C SER A 267 -20.87 -4.79 -25.11
N LEU A 268 -20.32 -3.78 -24.42
CA LEU A 268 -19.64 -2.65 -25.06
C LEU A 268 -18.39 -3.10 -25.85
N PHE A 269 -17.57 -3.99 -25.28
CA PHE A 269 -16.42 -4.58 -25.97
C PHE A 269 -16.86 -5.34 -27.24
N SER A 270 -17.89 -6.19 -27.11
CA SER A 270 -18.41 -6.98 -28.24
C SER A 270 -18.95 -6.09 -29.36
N ALA A 271 -19.69 -5.03 -29.04
CA ALA A 271 -20.21 -4.07 -30.00
C ALA A 271 -19.11 -3.30 -30.77
N ASN A 272 -17.88 -3.29 -30.26
CA ASN A 272 -16.73 -2.64 -30.89
C ASN A 272 -15.70 -3.66 -31.44
N GLY A 273 -16.09 -4.92 -31.63
CA GLY A 273 -15.23 -5.95 -32.22
C GLY A 273 -14.10 -6.44 -31.30
N LEU A 274 -14.18 -6.16 -29.99
CA LEU A 274 -13.17 -6.50 -28.98
C LEU A 274 -13.69 -7.57 -28.00
N ALA A 275 -14.52 -8.50 -28.46
CA ALA A 275 -15.23 -9.45 -27.60
C ALA A 275 -14.31 -10.20 -26.61
N ILE A 276 -14.63 -10.11 -25.32
CA ILE A 276 -13.92 -10.79 -24.23
C ILE A 276 -14.38 -12.25 -24.19
N LYS A 277 -13.43 -13.19 -24.31
CA LYS A 277 -13.72 -14.63 -24.30
C LYS A 277 -13.36 -15.34 -23.00
N ASN A 278 -12.52 -14.73 -22.17
CA ASN A 278 -12.09 -15.35 -20.92
C ASN A 278 -13.27 -15.36 -19.93
N PRO A 279 -13.73 -16.54 -19.47
CA PRO A 279 -14.92 -16.65 -18.62
C PRO A 279 -14.72 -16.02 -17.24
N PHE A 280 -13.49 -15.94 -16.74
CA PHE A 280 -13.19 -15.30 -15.46
C PHE A 280 -13.29 -13.78 -15.55
N ILE A 281 -12.81 -13.19 -16.65
CA ILE A 281 -12.97 -11.74 -16.88
C ILE A 281 -14.46 -11.41 -17.02
N LEU A 282 -15.21 -12.23 -17.76
CA LEU A 282 -16.66 -12.07 -17.91
C LEU A 282 -17.40 -12.16 -16.57
N ASP A 283 -17.03 -13.13 -15.72
CA ASP A 283 -17.62 -13.28 -14.39
C ASP A 283 -17.43 -12.01 -13.54
N VAL A 284 -16.21 -11.48 -13.48
CA VAL A 284 -15.89 -10.25 -12.74
C VAL A 284 -16.65 -9.05 -13.31
N LEU A 285 -16.63 -8.87 -14.62
CA LEU A 285 -17.25 -7.71 -15.26
C LEU A 285 -18.78 -7.75 -15.22
N SER A 286 -19.39 -8.93 -15.01
CA SER A 286 -20.85 -9.08 -14.87
C SER A 286 -21.39 -8.55 -13.55
N GLY A 287 -20.55 -8.46 -12.51
CA GLY A 287 -20.92 -7.93 -11.19
C GLY A 287 -20.41 -6.51 -10.92
N THR A 288 -19.38 -6.10 -11.64
CA THR A 288 -18.70 -4.80 -11.50
C THR A 288 -19.58 -3.63 -11.98
N PRO A 289 -19.58 -2.47 -11.30
CA PRO A 289 -18.79 -2.13 -10.10
C PRO A 289 -19.45 -2.53 -8.78
N HIS A 290 -20.61 -3.19 -8.82
CA HIS A 290 -21.48 -3.38 -7.67
C HIS A 290 -21.08 -4.59 -6.81
N VAL A 291 -21.45 -5.79 -7.24
CA VAL A 291 -21.32 -7.00 -6.44
C VAL A 291 -20.61 -8.09 -7.23
N ASN A 292 -19.37 -8.37 -6.82
CA ASN A 292 -18.57 -9.46 -7.34
C ASN A 292 -18.58 -10.64 -6.37
N LYS A 293 -18.36 -11.86 -6.90
CA LYS A 293 -18.09 -13.02 -6.05
C LYS A 293 -16.90 -12.73 -5.13
N SER A 294 -17.01 -13.09 -3.86
CA SER A 294 -15.99 -12.79 -2.84
C SER A 294 -14.60 -13.35 -3.16
N VAL A 295 -14.52 -14.37 -4.04
CA VAL A 295 -13.24 -14.96 -4.44
C VAL A 295 -12.34 -13.97 -5.20
N TRP A 296 -12.92 -12.96 -5.84
CA TRP A 296 -12.16 -11.92 -6.53
C TRP A 296 -11.48 -10.99 -5.52
N ASN A 297 -12.17 -10.66 -4.41
CA ASN A 297 -11.58 -9.94 -3.29
C ASN A 297 -10.52 -10.78 -2.57
N LEU A 298 -10.76 -12.09 -2.40
CA LEU A 298 -9.74 -13.01 -1.88
C LEU A 298 -8.50 -13.00 -2.78
N LYS A 299 -8.68 -13.07 -4.10
CA LYS A 299 -7.57 -13.09 -5.04
C LYS A 299 -6.78 -11.79 -4.99
N GLN A 300 -7.46 -10.66 -4.89
CA GLN A 300 -6.80 -9.38 -4.69
C GLN A 300 -5.99 -9.35 -3.39
N PHE A 301 -6.59 -9.77 -2.27
CA PHE A 301 -5.91 -9.83 -0.98
C PHE A 301 -4.71 -10.78 -0.97
N ALA A 302 -4.86 -11.96 -1.59
CA ALA A 302 -3.83 -12.99 -1.60
C ALA A 302 -2.63 -12.62 -2.49
N LEU A 303 -2.85 -11.85 -3.56
CA LEU A 303 -1.81 -11.48 -4.53
C LEU A 303 -1.27 -10.06 -4.35
N GLY A 304 -1.98 -9.19 -3.62
CA GLY A 304 -1.54 -7.84 -3.29
C GLY A 304 -0.66 -7.80 -2.05
N ASP A 305 0.27 -6.86 -2.03
CA ASP A 305 1.17 -6.64 -0.91
C ASP A 305 0.55 -5.72 0.15
N TYR A 306 -0.35 -4.80 -0.24
CA TYR A 306 -0.89 -3.72 0.59
C TYR A 306 -2.40 -3.81 0.82
N GLN A 307 -2.99 -4.96 0.53
CA GLN A 307 -4.44 -5.13 0.63
C GLN A 307 -4.86 -5.40 2.08
N LYS A 308 -5.90 -4.70 2.50
CA LYS A 308 -6.57 -4.96 3.78
C LYS A 308 -7.58 -6.10 3.62
N LEU A 309 -7.71 -6.92 4.66
CA LEU A 309 -8.78 -7.91 4.78
C LEU A 309 -10.16 -7.24 4.78
N VAL A 310 -11.02 -7.66 3.85
CA VAL A 310 -12.40 -7.17 3.75
C VAL A 310 -13.40 -8.17 4.37
N PRO A 311 -14.57 -7.72 4.87
CA PRO A 311 -15.50 -8.58 5.62
C PRO A 311 -15.91 -9.87 4.90
N CYS A 312 -16.19 -9.81 3.60
CA CYS A 312 -16.56 -11.01 2.85
C CYS A 312 -15.40 -12.01 2.77
N VAL A 313 -14.15 -11.54 2.70
CA VAL A 313 -12.99 -12.44 2.70
C VAL A 313 -12.79 -13.06 4.09
N ILE A 314 -13.03 -12.28 5.14
CA ILE A 314 -12.90 -12.71 6.54
C ILE A 314 -13.79 -13.91 6.83
N VAL A 315 -15.06 -13.82 6.45
CA VAL A 315 -16.08 -14.84 6.71
C VAL A 315 -15.95 -16.02 5.74
N ASP A 316 -15.91 -15.74 4.44
CA ASP A 316 -16.04 -16.78 3.42
C ASP A 316 -14.84 -17.71 3.42
N TYR A 317 -13.64 -17.16 3.60
CA TYR A 317 -12.37 -17.87 3.44
C TYR A 317 -11.65 -18.16 4.76
N GLY A 318 -12.38 -18.08 5.88
CA GLY A 318 -11.92 -18.64 7.15
C GLY A 318 -10.90 -17.80 7.90
N PHE A 319 -10.65 -16.55 7.50
CA PHE A 319 -9.75 -15.68 8.28
C PHE A 319 -10.33 -15.31 9.64
N MET A 320 -11.67 -15.37 9.81
CA MET A 320 -12.31 -15.24 11.12
C MET A 320 -11.86 -16.29 12.15
N ASN A 321 -11.28 -17.41 11.69
CA ASN A 321 -10.79 -18.48 12.56
C ASN A 321 -9.29 -18.34 12.90
N CYS A 322 -8.60 -17.28 12.44
CA CYS A 322 -7.16 -17.11 12.64
C CYS A 322 -6.78 -16.82 14.10
N GLY A 323 -7.73 -16.43 14.93
CA GLY A 323 -7.55 -16.20 16.36
C GLY A 323 -8.03 -14.83 16.79
N ASP A 324 -7.59 -14.44 17.98
CA ASP A 324 -7.88 -13.14 18.58
C ASP A 324 -7.25 -12.01 17.73
N PRO A 325 -8.01 -11.05 17.21
CA PRO A 325 -7.47 -9.93 16.42
C PRO A 325 -6.46 -9.08 17.20
N GLU A 326 -6.40 -9.21 18.52
CA GLU A 326 -5.39 -8.57 19.34
C GLU A 326 -4.14 -9.43 19.56
N SER A 327 -4.07 -10.70 19.15
CA SER A 327 -2.86 -11.52 19.42
C SER A 327 -1.79 -11.42 18.34
N GLN A 328 -0.51 -11.60 18.72
CA GLN A 328 0.60 -11.65 17.77
C GLN A 328 0.51 -12.90 16.88
N GLU A 329 0.05 -14.01 17.44
CA GLU A 329 -0.10 -15.28 16.75
C GLU A 329 -1.05 -15.15 15.56
N THR A 330 -2.10 -14.33 15.69
CA THR A 330 -3.12 -14.11 14.64
C THR A 330 -2.54 -13.54 13.35
N GLU A 331 -1.67 -12.55 13.39
CA GLU A 331 -1.07 -11.95 12.17
C GLU A 331 -0.27 -13.00 11.37
N SER A 332 0.55 -13.80 12.06
CA SER A 332 1.34 -14.85 11.41
C SER A 332 0.45 -15.95 10.81
N VAL A 333 -0.67 -16.27 11.46
CA VAL A 333 -1.66 -17.22 10.96
C VAL A 333 -2.39 -16.66 9.74
N ILE A 334 -2.78 -15.38 9.77
CA ILE A 334 -3.38 -14.66 8.63
C ILE A 334 -2.44 -14.71 7.43
N ASP A 335 -1.17 -14.32 7.58
CA ASP A 335 -0.21 -14.34 6.48
C ASP A 335 0.03 -15.76 5.95
N SER A 336 0.13 -16.76 6.84
CA SER A 336 0.24 -18.17 6.44
C SER A 336 -0.96 -18.63 5.60
N LEU A 337 -2.18 -18.24 5.97
CA LEU A 337 -3.40 -18.56 5.23
C LEU A 337 -3.48 -17.77 3.91
N ARG A 338 -3.08 -16.50 3.90
CA ARG A 338 -2.96 -15.66 2.70
C ARG A 338 -2.00 -16.29 1.69
N LEU A 339 -0.81 -16.71 2.12
CA LEU A 339 0.18 -17.38 1.28
C LEU A 339 -0.30 -18.75 0.77
N LEU A 340 -1.11 -19.47 1.55
CA LEU A 340 -1.78 -20.68 1.05
C LEU A 340 -2.76 -20.35 -0.07
N TYR A 341 -3.62 -19.35 0.10
CA TYR A 341 -4.56 -18.93 -0.95
C TYR A 341 -3.86 -18.38 -2.19
N ASN A 342 -2.76 -17.64 -2.01
CA ASN A 342 -1.90 -17.20 -3.12
C ASN A 342 -1.48 -18.41 -3.96
N ARG A 343 -0.88 -19.43 -3.33
CA ARG A 343 -0.46 -20.67 -4.02
C ARG A 343 -1.61 -21.38 -4.75
N ILE A 344 -2.80 -21.43 -4.13
CA ILE A 344 -3.99 -22.04 -4.74
C ILE A 344 -4.44 -21.24 -5.99
N LEU A 345 -4.44 -19.91 -5.89
CA LEU A 345 -4.95 -19.01 -6.93
C LEU A 345 -3.97 -18.75 -8.07
N THR A 346 -2.68 -19.04 -7.87
CA THR A 346 -1.63 -18.94 -8.89
C THR A 346 -1.18 -20.30 -9.45
N ALA A 347 -1.79 -21.41 -9.02
CA ALA A 347 -1.50 -22.73 -9.57
C ALA A 347 -1.84 -22.80 -11.08
N PRO A 348 -1.14 -23.63 -11.89
CA PRO A 348 -1.37 -23.70 -13.35
C PRO A 348 -2.81 -23.99 -13.77
N ASN A 349 -3.54 -24.75 -12.95
CA ASN A 349 -4.95 -25.12 -13.16
C ASN A 349 -5.91 -24.39 -12.21
N ALA A 350 -5.47 -23.27 -11.61
CA ALA A 350 -6.26 -22.50 -10.67
C ALA A 350 -7.61 -22.10 -11.29
N ASN A 351 -8.68 -22.33 -10.53
CA ASN A 351 -10.03 -21.94 -10.92
C ASN A 351 -10.70 -21.24 -9.72
N PRO A 352 -10.65 -19.90 -9.67
CA PRO A 352 -11.26 -19.12 -8.59
C PRO A 352 -12.76 -19.41 -8.42
N LEU A 353 -13.49 -19.66 -9.52
CA LEU A 353 -14.92 -19.97 -9.44
C LEU A 353 -15.19 -21.30 -8.74
N LYS A 354 -14.39 -22.35 -9.00
CA LYS A 354 -14.50 -23.61 -8.26
C LYS A 354 -14.12 -23.47 -6.78
N LEU A 355 -13.17 -22.59 -6.46
CA LEU A 355 -12.86 -22.27 -5.06
C LEU A 355 -14.05 -21.58 -4.38
N HIS A 356 -14.73 -20.68 -5.08
CA HIS A 356 -15.94 -20.03 -4.59
C HIS A 356 -17.10 -21.02 -4.42
N GLU A 357 -17.30 -21.95 -5.36
CA GLU A 357 -18.28 -23.04 -5.20
C GLU A 357 -17.97 -23.91 -3.98
N ALA A 358 -16.70 -24.26 -3.77
CA ALA A 358 -16.28 -25.01 -2.59
C ALA A 358 -16.49 -24.22 -1.29
N CYS A 359 -16.34 -22.89 -1.34
CA CYS A 359 -16.65 -21.99 -0.23
C CYS A 359 -18.13 -22.09 0.16
N LEU A 360 -19.03 -21.96 -0.81
CA LEU A 360 -20.49 -22.00 -0.59
C LEU A 360 -20.99 -23.38 -0.16
N GLN A 361 -20.17 -24.43 -0.30
CA GLN A 361 -20.48 -25.81 0.11
C GLN A 361 -19.76 -26.24 1.40
N GLY A 362 -19.13 -25.32 2.15
CA GLY A 362 -18.38 -25.66 3.37
C GLY A 362 -17.15 -26.57 3.12
N LYS A 363 -16.67 -26.66 1.87
CA LYS A 363 -15.67 -27.64 1.40
C LYS A 363 -14.31 -27.03 1.04
N LEU A 364 -14.00 -25.84 1.54
CA LEU A 364 -12.73 -25.13 1.26
C LEU A 364 -11.50 -26.01 1.47
N PHE A 365 -11.36 -26.63 2.64
CA PHE A 365 -10.20 -27.47 2.94
C PHE A 365 -10.10 -28.69 2.02
N GLN A 366 -11.24 -29.31 1.68
CA GLN A 366 -11.28 -30.45 0.76
C GLN A 366 -10.86 -30.05 -0.65
N TYR A 367 -11.29 -28.88 -1.12
CA TYR A 367 -10.86 -28.33 -2.39
C TYR A 367 -9.36 -28.01 -2.38
N ALA A 368 -8.88 -27.32 -1.34
CA ALA A 368 -7.47 -26.95 -1.19
C ALA A 368 -6.54 -28.17 -1.25
N ARG A 369 -6.91 -29.28 -0.59
CA ARG A 369 -6.17 -30.56 -0.62
C ARG A 369 -6.04 -31.18 -2.01
N ARG A 370 -6.97 -30.90 -2.92
CA ARG A 370 -6.93 -31.42 -4.29
C ARG A 370 -6.03 -30.61 -5.21
N VAL A 371 -5.82 -29.33 -4.90
CA VAL A 371 -5.13 -28.37 -5.79
C VAL A 371 -3.75 -27.96 -5.28
N ALA A 372 -3.47 -28.15 -3.99
CA ALA A 372 -2.18 -27.81 -3.39
C ALA A 372 -1.82 -28.77 -2.25
N GLN A 373 -0.52 -28.92 -1.98
CA GLN A 373 -0.05 -29.57 -0.77
C GLN A 373 -0.33 -28.65 0.44
N ILE A 374 -1.21 -29.11 1.31
CA ILE A 374 -1.72 -28.35 2.45
C ILE A 374 -1.57 -29.16 3.73
N ASP A 375 -1.12 -28.48 4.78
CA ASP A 375 -0.99 -29.03 6.12
C ASP A 375 -2.37 -29.16 6.79
N ALA A 376 -2.58 -30.24 7.55
CA ALA A 376 -3.81 -30.47 8.31
C ALA A 376 -4.15 -29.33 9.29
N LYS A 377 -3.16 -28.54 9.72
CA LYS A 377 -3.37 -27.35 10.58
C LYS A 377 -4.29 -26.29 9.98
N PHE A 378 -4.44 -26.25 8.65
CA PHE A 378 -5.34 -25.31 7.98
C PHE A 378 -6.80 -25.78 7.96
N ALA A 379 -7.08 -27.05 8.29
CA ALA A 379 -8.45 -27.59 8.33
C ALA A 379 -9.40 -26.81 9.26
N PRO A 380 -9.04 -26.50 10.52
CA PRO A 380 -9.89 -25.69 11.38
C PRO A 380 -10.05 -24.25 10.88
N LEU A 381 -9.02 -23.69 10.22
CA LEU A 381 -9.03 -22.32 9.71
C LEU A 381 -10.00 -22.17 8.53
N MET A 382 -10.01 -23.14 7.62
CA MET A 382 -10.81 -23.09 6.39
C MET A 382 -12.26 -23.57 6.58
N LYS A 383 -12.82 -23.39 7.79
CA LYS A 383 -14.26 -23.54 8.05
C LYS A 383 -14.94 -22.19 7.87
N ASN A 384 -16.16 -22.19 7.38
CA ASN A 384 -16.97 -20.99 7.24
C ASN A 384 -18.42 -21.29 7.66
N ILE A 385 -19.29 -20.30 7.56
CA ILE A 385 -20.68 -20.39 7.99
C ILE A 385 -21.57 -21.22 7.05
N TYR A 386 -21.03 -21.65 5.90
CA TYR A 386 -21.78 -22.37 4.87
C TYR A 386 -21.87 -23.87 5.21
N PRO A 387 -22.96 -24.55 4.80
CA PRO A 387 -23.29 -25.92 5.21
C PRO A 387 -22.33 -27.00 4.71
#